data_AF-A0A1F6TFW1-F1
#
_entry.id   AF-A0A1F6TFW1-F1
#
_cell.length_a   1.000
_cell.length_b   1.000
_cell.length_c   1.000
_cell.angle_alpha   90.00
_cell.angle_beta   90.00
_cell.angle_gamma   90.00
#
_symmetry.space_group_name_H-M   'P 1'
#
loop_
_entity.id
_entity.type
_entity.pdbx_description
1 polymer ?
#
loop_
_entity_poly.entity_id
_entity_poly.type
_entity_poly.pdbx_seq_one_letter_code
_entity_poly.pdbx_strand_id
1 'polypeptide(L)' 'MPALRPLREDKVSEPITHSVAREPKFCKCRLCHEYFYADTIAAARVACKEHGERFHPDWHVTNCYCPD' A
#
# COMPACT_ATOMS: atom_id res chain seq x y z
N MET A 1 12.48 57.34 25.67
CA MET A 1 12.62 55.88 25.74
C MET A 1 11.71 55.28 24.66
N PRO A 2 12.23 54.54 23.67
CA PRO A 2 11.44 54.07 22.53
C PRO A 2 10.53 52.87 22.89
N ALA A 3 9.36 52.82 22.25
CA ALA A 3 8.28 51.87 22.45
C ALA A 3 8.65 50.44 22.00
N LEU A 4 8.31 49.45 22.83
CA LEU A 4 8.49 48.02 22.55
C LEU A 4 7.42 47.53 21.54
N ARG A 5 7.87 46.80 20.51
CA ARG A 5 7.05 46.20 19.46
C ARG A 5 6.37 44.91 19.94
N PRO A 6 5.19 44.53 19.41
CA PRO A 6 4.50 43.29 19.77
C PRO A 6 5.21 42.04 19.19
N LEU A 7 5.29 41.00 20.00
CA LEU A 7 5.81 39.67 19.67
C LEU A 7 4.83 38.95 18.72
N ARG A 8 5.35 38.42 17.61
CA ARG A 8 4.61 37.65 16.59
C ARG A 8 4.10 36.34 17.18
N GLU A 9 2.92 35.94 16.73
CA GLU A 9 2.23 34.70 17.08
C GLU A 9 2.96 33.48 16.46
N ASP A 10 3.54 32.63 17.32
CA ASP A 10 4.11 31.35 16.93
C ASP A 10 3.00 30.32 16.68
N LYS A 11 2.60 30.26 15.42
CA LYS A 11 2.17 29.10 14.63
C LYS A 11 1.91 27.80 15.44
N VAL A 12 0.63 27.53 15.71
CA VAL A 12 0.15 26.22 16.16
C VAL A 12 0.69 25.14 15.21
N SER A 13 1.62 24.32 15.71
CA SER A 13 2.10 23.15 15.00
C SER A 13 1.04 22.06 15.16
N GLU A 14 0.30 21.80 14.09
CA GLU A 14 -0.65 20.69 14.02
C GLU A 14 0.09 19.36 14.29
N PRO A 15 -0.50 18.42 15.03
CA PRO A 15 0.13 17.13 15.27
C PRO A 15 0.30 16.42 13.93
N ILE A 16 1.53 16.01 13.63
CA ILE A 16 1.84 15.13 12.50
C ILE A 16 1.06 13.83 12.75
N THR A 17 -0.09 13.70 12.09
CA THR A 17 -0.78 12.42 11.99
C THR A 17 0.14 11.52 11.17
N HIS A 18 0.85 10.64 11.87
CA HIS A 18 1.42 9.45 11.23
C HIS A 18 0.21 8.65 10.73
N SER A 19 -0.25 8.96 9.51
CA SER A 19 -1.20 8.13 8.79
C SER A 19 -0.56 6.75 8.75
N VAL A 20 -1.13 5.81 9.52
CA VAL A 20 -0.75 4.41 9.50
C VAL A 20 -0.71 4.03 8.02
N ALA A 21 0.50 3.86 7.49
CA ALA A 21 0.71 3.54 6.10
C ALA A 21 -0.17 2.32 5.82
N ARG A 22 -1.18 2.49 4.96
CA ARG A 22 -2.10 1.41 4.56
C ARG A 22 -1.27 0.15 4.41
N GLU A 23 -1.59 -0.87 5.21
CA GLU A 23 -0.89 -2.15 5.11
C GLU A 23 -0.96 -2.58 3.64
N PRO A 24 0.20 -2.82 2.99
CA PRO A 24 0.22 -3.08 1.56
C PRO A 24 -0.54 -4.38 1.30
N LYS A 25 -1.64 -4.27 0.56
CA LYS A 25 -2.45 -5.43 0.18
C LYS A 25 -1.70 -6.17 -0.93
N PHE A 26 -1.34 -7.42 -0.68
CA PHE A 26 -0.56 -8.21 -1.62
C PHE A 26 -1.20 -9.57 -1.89
N CYS A 27 -0.91 -10.13 -3.06
CA CYS A 27 -1.12 -11.54 -3.36
C CYS A 27 0.23 -12.15 -3.77
N LYS A 28 0.39 -13.44 -3.54
CA LYS A 28 1.60 -14.20 -3.84
C LYS A 28 1.25 -15.35 -4.76
N CYS A 29 2.01 -15.53 -5.83
CA CYS A 29 1.90 -16.73 -6.66
C CYS A 29 2.52 -17.93 -5.90
N ARG A 30 1.79 -19.04 -5.78
CA ARG A 30 2.21 -20.25 -5.05
C ARG A 30 3.25 -21.06 -5.81
N LEU A 31 3.39 -20.87 -7.12
CA LEU A 31 4.32 -21.61 -7.96
C LEU A 31 5.70 -20.96 -8.00
N CYS A 32 5.76 -19.67 -8.35
CA CYS A 32 7.01 -18.93 -8.50
C CYS A 32 7.34 -18.05 -7.29
N HIS A 33 6.45 -17.97 -6.29
CA HIS A 33 6.60 -17.13 -5.10
C HIS A 33 6.72 -15.61 -5.37
N GLU A 34 6.32 -15.16 -6.56
CA GLU A 34 6.28 -13.74 -6.91
C GLU A 34 5.17 -12.99 -6.15
N TYR A 35 5.46 -11.77 -5.70
CA TYR A 35 4.55 -10.93 -4.93
C TYR A 35 3.94 -9.83 -5.81
N PHE A 36 2.63 -9.66 -5.71
CA PHE A 36 1.83 -8.68 -6.43
C PHE A 36 1.22 -7.73 -5.43
N TYR A 37 1.69 -6.49 -5.41
CA TYR A 37 1.23 -5.44 -4.49
C TYR A 37 0.21 -4.54 -5.19
N ALA A 38 -0.87 -4.17 -4.49
CA ALA A 38 -1.84 -3.21 -4.99
C ALA A 38 -2.57 -2.49 -3.84
N ASP A 39 -3.33 -1.44 -4.17
CA ASP A 39 -4.18 -0.73 -3.20
C ASP A 39 -5.30 -1.59 -2.61
N THR A 40 -5.71 -2.65 -3.32
CA THR A 40 -6.76 -3.57 -2.89
C THR A 40 -6.35 -5.03 -3.14
N ILE A 41 -6.82 -5.95 -2.30
CA ILE A 41 -6.61 -7.40 -2.49
C ILE A 41 -7.24 -7.84 -3.83
N ALA A 42 -8.36 -7.24 -4.23
CA ALA A 42 -8.98 -7.50 -5.52
C ALA A 42 -8.03 -7.19 -6.70
N ALA A 43 -7.37 -6.02 -6.68
CA ALA A 43 -6.40 -5.64 -7.70
C ALA A 43 -5.16 -6.55 -7.68
N ALA A 44 -4.63 -6.86 -6.49
CA ALA A 44 -3.51 -7.79 -6.34
C ALA A 44 -3.84 -9.21 -6.86
N ARG A 45 -5.09 -9.64 -6.68
CA ARG A 45 -5.60 -10.94 -7.15
C ARG A 45 -5.72 -10.98 -8.67
N VAL A 46 -6.17 -9.90 -9.30
CA VAL A 46 -6.23 -9.80 -10.77
C VAL A 46 -4.82 -9.90 -11.36
N ALA A 47 -3.87 -9.12 -10.85
CA ALA A 47 -2.47 -9.16 -11.30
C ALA A 47 -1.86 -10.56 -11.14
N CYS A 48 -2.10 -11.21 -10.00
CA CYS A 48 -1.63 -12.57 -9.76
C CYS A 48 -2.30 -13.60 -10.70
N LYS A 49 -3.58 -13.42 -11.02
CA LYS A 49 -4.31 -14.30 -11.95
C LYS A 49 -3.79 -14.14 -13.37
N GLU A 50 -3.61 -12.91 -13.85
CA GLU A 50 -3.03 -12.63 -15.18
C GLU A 50 -1.61 -13.20 -15.30
N HIS A 51 -0.80 -13.09 -14.24
CA HIS A 51 0.50 -13.75 -14.16
C HIS A 51 0.33 -15.28 -14.26
N GLY A 52 -0.57 -15.87 -13.49
CA GLY A 52 -0.86 -17.30 -13.54
C GLY A 52 -1.29 -17.77 -14.92
N GLU A 53 -2.16 -17.05 -15.61
CA GLU A 53 -2.63 -17.37 -16.95
C GLU A 53 -1.50 -17.32 -17.99
N ARG A 54 -0.56 -16.38 -17.83
CA ARG A 54 0.53 -16.17 -18.79
C ARG A 54 1.73 -17.10 -18.58
N PHE A 55 2.11 -17.34 -17.32
CA PHE A 55 3.33 -18.07 -16.96
C PHE A 55 3.06 -19.49 -16.49
N HIS A 56 1.84 -19.78 -16.01
CA HIS A 56 1.45 -21.05 -15.41
C HIS A 56 0.03 -21.48 -15.85
N PRO A 57 -0.22 -21.63 -17.18
CA PRO A 57 -1.57 -21.78 -17.74
C PRO A 57 -2.34 -22.98 -17.19
N ASP A 58 -1.63 -24.03 -16.79
CA ASP A 58 -2.22 -25.27 -16.27
C ASP A 58 -2.76 -25.12 -14.83
N TRP A 59 -2.31 -24.11 -14.07
CA TRP A 59 -2.63 -23.93 -12.65
C TRP A 59 -3.30 -22.59 -12.31
N HIS A 60 -3.66 -21.78 -13.32
CA HIS A 60 -4.03 -20.36 -13.21
C HIS A 60 -5.14 -20.00 -12.18
N VAL A 61 -5.99 -20.94 -11.74
CA VAL A 61 -7.11 -20.67 -10.80
C VAL A 61 -6.69 -20.81 -9.35
N THR A 62 -5.74 -21.71 -9.06
CA THR A 62 -5.28 -22.07 -7.70
C THR A 62 -3.93 -21.43 -7.35
N ASN A 63 -3.36 -20.64 -8.26
CA ASN A 63 -2.00 -20.11 -8.14
C ASN A 63 -1.87 -18.96 -7.16
N CYS A 64 -2.95 -18.27 -6.80
CA CYS A 64 -2.85 -17.05 -6.01
C CYS A 64 -3.17 -17.30 -4.54
N TYR A 65 -2.21 -16.99 -3.67
CA TYR A 65 -2.42 -16.82 -2.24
C TYR A 65 -2.59 -15.34 -1.95
N CYS A 66 -3.74 -14.94 -1.42
CA CYS A 66 -3.95 -13.59 -0.91
C CYS A 66 -4.27 -13.73 0.59
N PRO A 67 -3.54 -13.06 1.49
CA PRO A 67 -3.98 -12.91 2.87
C PRO A 67 -5.23 -12.02 2.85
N ASP A 68 -6.38 -12.61 3.17
CA ASP A 68 -7.65 -11.90 3.35
C ASP A 68 -7.67 -11.18 4.71
#